data_AF-A0A6P6MLF7-F1
#
_entry.id   AF-A0A6P6MLF7-F1
#
_cell.length_a   1.000
_cell.length_b   1.000
_cell.length_c   1.000
_cell.angle_alpha   90.00
_cell.angle_beta   90.00
_cell.angle_gamma   90.00
#
_symmetry.space_group_name_H-M   'P 1'
#
loop_
_entity.id
_entity.type
_entity.pdbx_description
1 polymer ?
#
loop_
_entity_poly.entity_id
_entity_poly.type
_entity_poly.pdbx_seq_one_letter_code
_entity_poly.pdbx_strand_id
1 'polypeptide(L)' 'MQELRILVDYDDNGYLLQIFTKPVQDRPTLFLEVIQRNNHFGFGAGNFKSLFEAIEKDQDARGNLTVLTPENQGVPKAFY' A
#
# COMPACT_ATOMS: atom_id res chain seq x y z
N MET A 1 -17.12 -7.32 -6.18
CA MET A 1 -15.93 -6.97 -5.36
C MET A 1 -14.78 -6.36 -6.16
N GLN A 2 -14.47 -6.83 -7.39
CA GLN A 2 -13.39 -6.26 -8.21
C GLN A 2 -13.57 -4.78 -8.56
N GLU A 3 -14.81 -4.32 -8.69
CA GLU A 3 -15.13 -2.93 -9.06
C GLU A 3 -14.66 -1.90 -8.02
N LEU A 4 -14.66 -2.27 -6.74
CA LEU A 4 -14.23 -1.39 -5.63
C LEU A 4 -12.77 -1.60 -5.24
N ARG A 5 -12.03 -2.50 -5.90
CA ARG A 5 -10.65 -2.88 -5.54
C ARG A 5 -10.51 -3.30 -4.07
N ILE A 6 -11.52 -3.98 -3.53
CA ILE A 6 -11.48 -4.53 -2.18
C ILE A 6 -10.55 -5.75 -2.20
N LEU A 7 -9.58 -5.74 -1.29
CA LEU A 7 -8.66 -6.83 -1.03
C LEU A 7 -9.29 -7.80 -0.05
N VAL A 8 -9.16 -9.09 -0.31
CA VAL A 8 -9.79 -10.15 0.49
C VAL A 8 -8.72 -11.13 0.96
N ASP A 9 -8.69 -11.38 2.26
CA ASP A 9 -7.88 -12.42 2.89
C ASP A 9 -8.79 -13.39 3.66
N TYR A 10 -8.38 -14.65 3.77
CA TYR A 10 -9.16 -15.72 4.39
C TYR A 10 -8.27 -16.53 5.34
N ASP A 11 -8.84 -16.94 6.47
CA ASP A 11 -8.27 -17.98 7.33
C ASP A 11 -9.29 -19.13 7.51
N ASP A 12 -8.93 -20.17 8.26
CA ASP A 12 -9.79 -21.34 8.48
C ASP A 12 -11.10 -21.01 9.20
N ASN A 13 -11.21 -19.83 9.83
CA ASN A 13 -12.32 -19.45 10.71
C ASN A 13 -13.09 -18.21 10.22
N GLY A 14 -12.66 -17.55 9.15
CA GLY A 14 -13.09 -16.19 8.84
C GLY A 14 -12.48 -15.57 7.59
N TYR A 15 -12.83 -14.30 7.38
CA TYR A 15 -12.28 -13.49 6.30
C TYR A 15 -12.05 -12.05 6.73
N LEU A 16 -11.24 -11.37 5.94
CA LEU A 16 -10.84 -10.00 6.14
C LEU A 16 -10.98 -9.24 4.82
N LEU A 17 -11.73 -8.13 4.84
CA LEU A 17 -11.86 -7.23 3.68
C LEU A 17 -11.12 -5.94 3.99
N GLN A 18 -10.23 -5.51 3.10
CA GLN A 18 -9.46 -4.28 3.24
C GLN A 18 -9.59 -3.41 1.99
N ILE A 19 -9.66 -2.11 2.19
CA ILE A 19 -9.52 -1.12 1.13
C ILE A 19 -8.78 0.10 1.68
N PHE A 20 -7.83 0.61 0.88
CA PHE A 20 -7.07 1.82 1.19
C PHE A 20 -7.59 2.98 0.34
N THR A 21 -7.65 4.17 0.95
CA THR A 21 -7.90 5.39 0.19
C THR A 21 -6.64 5.83 -0.54
N LYS A 22 -6.80 6.70 -1.53
CA LYS A 22 -5.69 7.57 -1.98
C LYS A 22 -5.23 8.45 -0.81
N PRO A 23 -4.03 9.05 -0.88
CA PRO A 23 -3.62 10.06 0.08
C PRO A 23 -4.70 11.14 0.24
N VAL A 24 -4.99 11.51 1.49
CA VAL A 24 -6.05 12.49 1.81
C VAL A 24 -5.56 13.94 1.75
N GLN A 25 -4.27 14.12 1.47
CA GLN A 25 -3.58 15.41 1.33
C GLN A 25 -2.76 15.39 0.03
N ASP A 26 -2.41 16.58 -0.47
CA ASP A 26 -1.53 16.72 -1.64
C ASP A 26 -0.13 16.12 -1.38
N ARG A 27 0.31 16.14 -0.12
CA ARG A 27 1.50 15.42 0.31
C ARG A 27 1.14 13.96 0.57
N PRO A 28 1.88 12.98 0.00
CA PRO A 28 1.59 11.55 0.11
C PRO A 28 2.01 10.98 1.46
N THR A 29 1.45 11.51 2.55
CA THR A 29 1.85 11.17 3.92
C THR A 29 0.77 10.40 4.66
N LEU A 30 -0.49 10.78 4.48
CA LEU A 30 -1.62 10.20 5.19
C LEU A 30 -2.60 9.55 4.22
N PHE A 31 -2.90 8.29 4.47
CA PHE A 31 -4.00 7.55 3.86
C PHE A 31 -4.88 6.94 4.96
N LEU A 32 -6.08 6.52 4.57
CA LEU A 32 -7.01 5.84 5.47
C LEU A 32 -7.22 4.41 4.99
N GLU A 33 -7.49 3.53 5.94
CA GLU A 33 -7.84 2.14 5.70
C GLU A 33 -9.25 1.88 6.22
N VAL A 34 -10.07 1.20 5.43
CA VAL A 34 -11.31 0.59 5.90
C VAL A 34 -11.12 -0.91 5.93
N ILE A 35 -11.36 -1.50 7.11
CA ILE A 35 -11.19 -2.93 7.37
C ILE A 35 -12.46 -3.53 7.94
N GLN A 36 -12.93 -4.62 7.33
CA GLN A 36 -14.02 -5.44 7.84
C GLN A 36 -13.46 -6.81 8.22
N ARG A 37 -13.75 -7.22 9.46
CA ARG A 37 -13.31 -8.50 10.01
C ARG A 37 -14.52 -9.38 10.26
N ASN A 38 -14.47 -10.60 9.78
CA ASN A 38 -15.40 -11.64 10.17
C ASN A 38 -14.61 -12.83 10.72
N ASN A 39 -14.53 -12.97 12.04
CA ASN A 39 -13.77 -14.00 12.76
C ASN A 39 -12.26 -14.11 12.41
N HIS A 40 -11.71 -13.14 11.66
CA HIS A 40 -10.29 -13.05 11.33
C HIS A 40 -9.62 -11.90 12.10
N PHE A 41 -8.82 -12.24 13.11
CA PHE A 41 -8.14 -11.27 14.00
C PHE A 41 -6.68 -11.01 13.63
N GLY A 42 -6.12 -11.75 12.66
CA GLY A 42 -4.78 -11.55 12.13
C GLY A 42 -4.66 -10.31 11.23
N PHE A 43 -3.51 -10.18 10.56
CA PHE A 43 -3.24 -9.14 9.57
C PHE A 43 -3.20 -9.73 8.16
N GLY A 44 -3.77 -9.01 7.19
CA GLY A 44 -3.68 -9.40 5.79
C GLY A 44 -2.31 -9.06 5.20
N ALA A 45 -1.33 -9.96 5.31
CA ALA A 45 0.06 -9.70 4.90
C ALA A 45 0.21 -9.42 3.39
N GLY A 46 -0.63 -10.05 2.56
CA GLY A 46 -0.65 -9.83 1.11
C GLY A 46 -1.04 -8.40 0.72
N ASN A 47 -1.82 -7.71 1.56
CA ASN A 47 -2.41 -6.42 1.22
C ASN A 47 -1.42 -5.26 1.32
N PHE A 48 -0.33 -5.44 2.08
CA PHE A 48 0.73 -4.44 2.20
C PHE A 48 1.53 -4.28 0.91
N LYS A 49 1.82 -5.36 0.18
CA LYS A 49 2.62 -5.27 -1.05
C LYS A 49 1.94 -4.40 -2.11
N SER A 50 0.64 -4.62 -2.35
CA SER A 50 -0.12 -3.82 -3.32
C SER A 50 -0.27 -2.36 -2.90
N LEU A 51 -0.32 -2.07 -1.60
CA LEU A 51 -0.29 -0.70 -1.09
C LEU A 51 1.07 -0.03 -1.37
N PHE A 52 2.17 -0.71 -1.06
CA PHE A 52 3.52 -0.21 -1.34
C PHE A 52 3.74 0.03 -2.83
N GLU A 53 3.33 -0.90 -3.70
CA GLU A 53 3.43 -0.72 -5.16
C GLU A 53 2.62 0.50 -5.66
N ALA A 54 1.44 0.75 -5.08
CA ALA A 54 0.64 1.94 -5.41
C ALA A 54 1.31 3.24 -4.95
N ILE A 55 1.93 3.24 -3.76
CA ILE A 55 2.68 4.37 -3.22
C ILE A 55 3.94 4.63 -4.03
N GLU A 56 4.71 3.59 -4.37
CA GLU A 56 5.92 3.71 -5.19
C GLU A 56 5.59 4.28 -6.57
N LYS A 57 4.52 3.81 -7.22
CA LYS A 57 4.07 4.34 -8.52
C LYS A 57 3.72 5.82 -8.44
N ASP A 58 3.09 6.24 -7.35
CA ASP A 58 2.70 7.63 -7.10
C ASP A 58 3.92 8.50 -6.74
N GLN A 59 4.92 7.95 -6.05
CA GLN A 59 6.22 8.61 -5.84
C GLN A 59 7.02 8.77 -7.13
N ASP A 60 7.03 7.75 -7.97
CA ASP A 60 7.68 7.77 -9.29
C ASP A 60 7.04 8.83 -10.20
N ALA A 61 5.71 8.90 -10.24
CA ALA A 61 4.97 9.91 -10.99
C ALA A 61 5.25 11.35 -10.54
N ARG A 62 5.61 11.56 -9.26
CA ARG A 62 6.03 12.86 -8.71
C ARG A 62 7.53 13.13 -8.83
N GLY A 63 8.31 12.17 -9.29
CA GLY A 63 9.77 12.28 -9.38
C GLY A 63 10.49 12.28 -8.03
N ASN A 64 9.86 11.79 -6.95
CA ASN A 64 10.48 11.73 -5.62
C ASN A 64 10.79 10.30 -5.15
N LEU A 65 10.71 9.31 -6.04
CA LEU A 65 11.15 7.94 -5.77
C LEU A 65 12.69 7.86 -5.86
N THR A 66 13.33 7.63 -4.71
CA THR A 66 14.79 7.49 -4.59
C THR A 66 15.20 6.07 -4.24
N VAL A 67 16.29 5.59 -4.83
CA VAL A 67 16.96 4.35 -4.48
C VAL A 67 17.97 4.67 -3.38
N LEU A 68 17.97 3.88 -2.32
CA LEU A 68 18.99 3.96 -1.28
C LEU A 68 20.26 3.30 -1.79
N THR A 69 21.34 4.08 -1.83
CA THR A 69 22.69 3.56 -2.06
C THR A 69 23.22 2.88 -0.80
N PRO A 70 24.26 2.04 -0.90
CA PRO A 70 24.94 1.45 0.26
C PRO A 70 25.41 2.51 1.29
N GLU A 71 25.72 3.72 0.84
CA GLU A 71 26.03 4.88 1.69
C GLU A 71 24.79 5.65 2.22
N ASN A 72 23.59 5.05 2.16
CA ASN A 72 22.31 5.65 2.60
C ASN A 72 21.97 6.99 1.92
N GLN A 73 22.54 7.28 0.74
CA GLN A 73 22.18 8.45 -0.04
C GLN A 73 21.01 8.09 -0.96
N GLY A 74 19.93 8.89 -0.90
CA GLY A 74 18.78 8.72 -1.78
C GLY A 74 19.06 9.32 -3.16
N VAL A 75 19.17 8.48 -4.18
CA VAL A 75 19.42 8.90 -5.57
C VAL A 75 18.14 8.68 -6.38
N PRO A 76 17.65 9.64 -7.19
CA PRO A 76 16.43 9.43 -7.96
C PRO A 76 16.54 8.20 -8.86
N LYS A 77 15.48 7.38 -8.92
CA LYS A 77 15.47 6.12 -9.67
C LYS A 77 15.83 6.26 -11.15
N ALA A 78 15.59 7.43 -11.74
CA ALA A 78 15.90 7.74 -13.14
C ALA A 78 17.40 7.75 -13.49
N PHE A 79 18.30 7.69 -12.50
CA PHE A 79 19.76 7.68 -12.69
C PHE A 79 20.39 6.27 -12.67
N TYR A 80 19.57 5.22 -12.64
CA TYR A 80 19.96 3.81 -12.74
C TYR A 80 19.47 3.16 -14.04
#